data_AF-A0A840MKZ5-F1
#
_entry.id   AF-A0A840MKZ5-F1
#
_cell.length_a   1.000
_cell.length_b   1.000
_cell.length_c   1.000
_cell.angle_alpha   90.00
_cell.angle_beta   90.00
_cell.angle_gamma   90.00
#
_symmetry.space_group_name_H-M   'P 1'
#
loop_
_entity.id
_entity.type
_entity.pdbx_description
1 polymer ?
#
loop_
_entity_poly.entity_id
_entity_poly.type
_entity_poly.pdbx_seq_one_letter_code
_entity_poly.pdbx_strand_id
1 'polypeptide(L)'
;MNTPDDLFSALPADFCDVHVENELDARRLLWLIEKIGAEKVRKSAWKYKYYPESKIFVSVLLKWHQLKVPAAVYAPVSEPIYRVYIVPSSRGAAFKVGYTGRMVTDRLRAFVSLGALLEDAFDIAKGIYIQVADKPEALALERKLKACCTKFAIENAYLMGFAPFGACGHKEWFTLEALPLAEAELSAHGYTARKITDTLEWPDLLDSAEIFGNG
;
A
#
# COMPACT_ATOMS: atom_id res chain seq x y z
N MET A 1 -12.13 -14.30 9.08
CA MET A 1 -13.14 -13.27 8.82
C MET A 1 -14.46 -13.83 9.29
N ASN A 2 -15.19 -13.10 10.13
CA ASN A 2 -16.55 -13.47 10.51
C ASN A 2 -17.44 -13.40 9.26
N THR A 3 -18.37 -14.34 9.10
CA THR A 3 -19.35 -14.25 8.01
C THR A 3 -20.29 -13.06 8.25
N PRO A 4 -20.98 -12.53 7.21
CA PRO A 4 -21.92 -11.43 7.39
C PRO A 4 -22.97 -11.72 8.48
N ASP A 5 -23.43 -12.97 8.59
CA ASP A 5 -24.39 -13.42 9.60
C ASP A 5 -23.82 -13.38 11.03
N ASP A 6 -22.51 -13.65 11.20
CA ASP A 6 -21.84 -13.56 12.50
C ASP A 6 -21.72 -12.11 13.00
N LEU A 7 -21.63 -11.14 12.09
CA LEU A 7 -21.47 -9.72 12.44
C LEU A 7 -22.76 -9.12 13.01
N PHE A 8 -23.90 -9.35 12.35
CA PHE A 8 -25.19 -8.86 12.85
C PHE A 8 -25.58 -9.56 14.15
N SER A 9 -25.20 -10.83 14.32
CA SER A 9 -25.41 -11.61 15.55
C SER A 9 -24.60 -11.08 16.75
N ALA A 10 -23.49 -10.38 16.50
CA ALA A 10 -22.66 -9.77 17.56
C ALA A 10 -23.21 -8.43 18.08
N LEU A 11 -24.21 -7.84 17.41
CA LEU A 11 -24.84 -6.59 17.84
C LEU A 11 -26.02 -6.87 18.79
N PRO A 12 -26.32 -5.93 19.70
CA PRO A 12 -27.57 -5.97 20.45
C PRO A 12 -28.79 -6.00 19.51
N ALA A 13 -29.82 -6.77 19.85
CA ALA A 13 -31.02 -6.93 19.01
C ALA A 13 -31.77 -5.62 18.71
N ASP A 14 -31.65 -4.61 19.58
CA ASP A 14 -32.22 -3.27 19.42
C ASP A 14 -31.34 -2.33 18.58
N PHE A 15 -30.13 -2.77 18.21
CA PHE A 15 -29.06 -1.95 17.63
C PHE A 15 -28.80 -0.66 18.41
N CYS A 16 -29.06 -0.66 19.72
CA CYS A 16 -28.98 0.53 20.58
C CYS A 16 -29.77 1.75 20.06
N ASP A 17 -30.90 1.54 19.40
CA ASP A 17 -31.72 2.58 18.74
C ASP A 17 -31.00 3.33 17.62
N VAL A 18 -29.95 2.73 17.06
CA VAL A 18 -29.19 3.24 15.91
C VAL A 18 -29.75 2.63 14.62
N HIS A 19 -29.77 3.43 13.56
CA HIS A 19 -30.11 3.00 12.22
C HIS A 19 -28.92 2.29 11.57
N VAL A 20 -29.14 1.07 11.09
CA VAL A 20 -28.13 0.20 10.47
C VAL A 20 -28.69 -0.32 9.15
N GLU A 21 -28.15 0.16 8.02
CA GLU A 21 -28.64 -0.22 6.68
C GLU A 21 -27.84 -1.34 6.03
N ASN A 22 -26.58 -1.48 6.41
CA ASN A 22 -25.62 -2.34 5.73
C ASN A 22 -24.52 -2.82 6.69
N GLU A 23 -23.66 -3.68 6.16
CA GLU A 23 -22.54 -4.28 6.90
C GLU A 23 -21.54 -3.22 7.43
N LEU A 24 -21.31 -2.12 6.69
CA LEU A 24 -20.40 -1.07 7.12
C LEU A 24 -20.92 -0.37 8.38
N ASP A 25 -22.23 -0.10 8.43
CA ASP A 25 -22.84 0.53 9.60
C ASP A 25 -22.87 -0.43 10.79
N ALA A 26 -23.10 -1.72 10.56
CA ALA A 26 -23.00 -2.76 11.58
C ALA A 26 -21.58 -2.82 12.19
N ARG A 27 -20.53 -2.84 11.36
CA ARG A 27 -19.13 -2.81 11.80
C ARG A 27 -18.80 -1.55 12.61
N ARG A 28 -19.25 -0.39 12.14
CA ARG A 28 -19.07 0.90 12.85
C ARG A 28 -19.76 0.91 14.21
N LEU A 29 -20.98 0.38 14.27
CA LEU A 29 -21.76 0.33 15.50
C LEU A 29 -21.12 -0.63 16.51
N LEU A 30 -20.68 -1.81 16.06
CA LEU A 30 -19.99 -2.77 16.90
C LEU A 30 -18.72 -2.16 17.49
N TRP A 31 -17.88 -1.54 16.66
CA TRP A 31 -16.67 -0.84 17.10
C TRP A 31 -16.99 0.29 18.10
N LEU A 32 -18.06 1.07 17.85
CA LEU A 32 -18.48 2.14 18.75
C LEU A 32 -18.92 1.57 20.11
N ILE A 33 -19.70 0.49 20.11
CA ILE A 33 -20.13 -0.21 21.33
C ILE A 33 -18.91 -0.72 22.11
N GLU A 34 -17.93 -1.33 21.47
CA GLU A 34 -16.69 -1.79 22.11
C GLU A 34 -15.90 -0.61 22.71
N LYS A 35 -15.90 0.56 22.06
CA LYS A 35 -15.12 1.72 22.51
C LYS A 35 -15.73 2.48 23.67
N ILE A 36 -17.05 2.65 23.68
CA ILE A 36 -17.71 3.54 24.66
C ILE A 36 -18.81 2.85 25.47
N GLY A 37 -19.14 1.60 25.17
CA GLY A 37 -20.18 0.80 25.80
C GLY A 37 -21.58 1.00 25.20
N ALA A 38 -22.33 -0.09 25.05
CA ALA A 38 -23.70 -0.10 24.48
C ALA A 38 -24.66 0.86 25.21
N GLU A 39 -24.58 0.93 26.53
CA GLU A 39 -25.43 1.81 27.34
C GLU A 39 -25.19 3.29 27.04
N LYS A 40 -23.94 3.67 26.78
CA LYS A 40 -23.60 5.05 26.41
C LYS A 40 -24.07 5.37 25.00
N VAL A 41 -24.01 4.39 24.09
CA VAL A 41 -24.59 4.50 22.74
C VAL A 41 -26.08 4.75 22.82
N ARG A 42 -26.85 3.96 23.58
CA ARG A 42 -28.31 4.17 23.78
C ARG A 42 -28.63 5.56 24.32
N LYS A 43 -27.97 5.96 25.41
CA LYS A 43 -28.15 7.29 26.00
C LYS A 43 -27.84 8.42 25.03
N SER A 44 -26.87 8.23 24.14
CA SER A 44 -26.60 9.19 23.08
C SER A 44 -27.69 9.15 22.01
N ALA A 45 -28.13 7.98 21.55
CA ALA A 45 -29.19 7.84 20.55
C ALA A 45 -30.49 8.52 21.00
N TRP A 46 -30.89 8.37 22.26
CA TRP A 46 -32.08 9.02 22.84
C TRP A 46 -32.01 10.54 22.90
N LYS A 47 -30.81 11.14 22.81
CA LYS A 47 -30.67 12.61 22.73
C LYS A 47 -30.99 13.15 21.34
N TYR A 48 -31.18 12.29 20.34
CA TYR A 48 -31.55 12.70 19.01
C TYR A 48 -33.00 13.18 18.98
N LYS A 49 -33.20 14.48 18.74
CA LYS A 49 -34.52 15.13 18.77
C LYS A 49 -34.97 15.70 17.43
N TYR A 50 -34.12 15.61 16.40
CA TYR A 50 -34.37 16.28 15.12
C TYR A 50 -35.49 15.59 14.32
N TYR A 51 -35.57 14.27 14.38
CA TYR A 51 -36.63 13.47 13.76
C TYR A 51 -37.09 12.40 14.76
N PRO A 52 -38.17 12.65 15.53
CA PRO A 52 -38.58 11.80 16.65
C PRO A 52 -38.88 10.35 16.28
N GLU A 53 -39.30 10.11 15.04
CA GLU A 53 -39.63 8.77 14.54
C GLU A 53 -38.45 8.07 13.85
N SER A 54 -37.32 8.78 13.67
CA SER A 54 -36.15 8.22 13.01
C SER A 54 -35.11 7.76 14.04
N LYS A 55 -34.59 6.55 13.82
CA LYS A 55 -33.34 6.14 14.47
C LYS A 55 -32.18 7.01 13.98
N ILE A 56 -31.18 7.21 14.84
CA ILE A 56 -29.99 8.01 14.52
C ILE A 56 -29.00 7.19 13.70
N PHE A 57 -28.33 7.79 12.73
CA PHE A 57 -27.23 7.11 12.01
C PHE A 57 -25.97 6.99 12.88
N VAL A 58 -25.25 5.87 12.75
CA VAL A 58 -23.98 5.63 13.47
C VAL A 58 -22.94 6.72 13.21
N SER A 59 -22.91 7.29 12.00
CA SER A 59 -22.01 8.39 11.61
C SER A 59 -22.21 9.66 12.45
N VAL A 60 -23.46 9.95 12.84
CA VAL A 60 -23.79 11.11 13.69
C VAL A 60 -23.29 10.88 15.10
N LEU A 61 -23.48 9.66 15.64
CA LEU A 61 -22.95 9.30 16.96
C LEU A 61 -21.42 9.36 17.00
N LEU A 62 -20.74 8.84 15.99
CA LEU A 62 -19.28 8.93 15.85
C LEU A 62 -18.81 10.40 15.88
N LYS A 63 -19.52 11.29 15.19
CA LYS A 63 -19.25 12.73 15.19
C LYS A 63 -19.44 13.36 16.58
N TRP A 64 -20.52 13.01 17.29
CA TRP A 64 -20.78 13.54 18.64
C TRP A 64 -19.72 13.13 19.67
N HIS A 65 -19.19 11.92 19.56
CA HIS A 65 -18.11 11.43 20.42
C HIS A 65 -16.71 11.79 19.91
N GLN A 66 -16.60 12.50 18.77
CA GLN A 66 -15.34 12.87 18.13
C GLN A 66 -14.44 11.67 17.82
N LEU A 67 -15.05 10.53 17.45
CA LEU A 67 -14.36 9.28 17.18
C LEU A 67 -14.23 9.03 15.68
N LYS A 68 -13.04 8.62 15.25
CA LYS A 68 -12.77 8.15 13.89
C LYS A 68 -12.57 6.64 13.91
N VAL A 69 -13.42 5.93 13.17
CA VAL A 69 -13.33 4.47 13.03
C VAL A 69 -12.05 4.12 12.27
N PRO A 70 -11.17 3.27 12.82
CA PRO A 70 -9.95 2.82 12.16
C PRO A 70 -10.25 2.05 10.87
N ALA A 71 -9.35 2.14 9.89
CA ALA A 71 -9.47 1.39 8.63
C ALA A 71 -9.58 -0.13 8.85
N ALA A 72 -8.93 -0.63 9.90
CA ALA A 72 -8.95 -2.04 10.34
C ALA A 72 -10.33 -2.62 10.59
N VAL A 73 -11.32 -1.77 10.88
CA VAL A 73 -12.71 -2.20 11.09
C VAL A 73 -13.37 -2.59 9.77
N TYR A 74 -13.00 -1.93 8.67
CA TYR A 74 -13.60 -2.15 7.35
C TYR A 74 -12.89 -3.25 6.57
N ALA A 75 -11.57 -3.31 6.69
CA ALA A 75 -10.75 -4.26 5.98
C ALA A 75 -9.54 -4.66 6.82
N PRO A 76 -8.98 -5.86 6.62
CA PRO A 76 -7.67 -6.19 7.16
C PRO A 76 -6.68 -5.09 6.78
N VAL A 77 -6.02 -4.48 7.77
CA VAL A 77 -4.89 -3.61 7.47
C VAL A 77 -3.73 -4.53 7.14
N SER A 78 -3.33 -4.57 5.87
CA SER A 78 -2.09 -5.21 5.49
C SER A 78 -0.97 -4.58 6.33
N GLU A 79 -0.16 -5.40 7.00
CA GLU A 79 1.03 -4.91 7.70
C GLU A 79 1.83 -4.01 6.76
N PRO A 80 2.31 -2.84 7.22
CA PRO A 80 3.12 -1.97 6.38
C PRO A 80 4.35 -2.72 5.89
N ILE A 81 4.38 -3.02 4.60
CA ILE A 81 5.52 -3.68 3.98
C ILE A 81 6.51 -2.58 3.57
N TYR A 82 7.78 -2.72 3.94
CA TYR A 82 8.82 -1.79 3.51
C TYR A 82 9.89 -2.57 2.75
N ARG A 83 9.92 -2.42 1.42
CA ARG A 83 10.89 -3.07 0.54
C ARG A 83 11.85 -2.04 -0.02
N VAL A 84 13.15 -2.25 0.15
CA VAL A 84 14.20 -1.54 -0.57
C VAL A 84 14.64 -2.43 -1.72
N TYR A 85 14.64 -1.91 -2.94
CA TYR A 85 14.85 -2.71 -4.15
C TYR A 85 15.96 -2.13 -5.04
N ILE A 86 16.60 -3.03 -5.77
CA ILE A 86 17.49 -2.77 -6.89
C ILE A 86 16.91 -3.48 -8.09
N VAL A 87 16.59 -2.74 -9.15
CA VAL A 87 16.02 -3.31 -10.37
C VAL A 87 16.78 -2.82 -11.60
N PRO A 88 17.45 -3.70 -12.35
CA PRO A 88 18.08 -3.33 -13.62
C PRO A 88 17.04 -2.96 -14.67
N SER A 89 17.36 -2.03 -15.57
CA SER A 89 16.54 -1.77 -16.75
C SER A 89 16.74 -2.87 -17.78
N SER A 90 15.67 -3.30 -18.46
CA SER A 90 15.76 -4.24 -19.57
C SER A 90 16.40 -3.63 -20.82
N ARG A 91 16.41 -2.30 -20.92
CA ARG A 91 17.06 -1.53 -22.00
C ARG A 91 18.60 -1.52 -21.89
N GLY A 92 19.14 -2.13 -20.83
CA GLY A 92 20.57 -2.20 -20.56
C GLY A 92 21.15 -0.88 -20.04
N ALA A 93 22.37 -0.93 -19.53
CA ALA A 93 23.17 0.20 -19.04
C ALA A 93 22.76 0.92 -17.74
N ALA A 94 21.56 0.70 -17.21
CA ALA A 94 21.14 1.30 -15.93
C ALA A 94 20.44 0.34 -14.98
N PHE A 95 20.45 0.70 -13.69
CA PHE A 95 19.55 0.14 -12.69
C PHE A 95 18.95 1.23 -11.81
N LYS A 96 17.82 0.92 -11.18
CA LYS A 96 17.10 1.79 -10.27
C LYS A 96 17.20 1.28 -8.84
N VAL A 97 17.41 2.20 -7.90
CA VAL A 97 17.31 1.95 -6.45
C VAL A 97 16.12 2.70 -5.89
N GLY A 98 15.27 2.03 -5.12
CA GLY A 98 14.18 2.72 -4.43
C GLY A 98 13.68 1.97 -3.22
N TYR A 99 12.72 2.57 -2.50
CA TYR A 99 11.92 1.86 -1.51
C TYR A 99 10.42 2.04 -1.75
N THR A 100 9.61 1.06 -1.34
CA THR A 100 8.15 1.08 -1.47
C THR A 100 7.51 -0.08 -0.70
N GLY A 101 6.23 0.05 -0.33
CA GLY A 101 5.42 -1.08 0.12
C GLY A 101 4.66 -1.80 -0.99
N ARG A 102 4.60 -1.19 -2.17
CA ARG A 102 3.92 -1.70 -3.38
C ARG A 102 4.86 -1.55 -4.57
N MET A 103 5.71 -2.55 -4.76
CA MET A 103 6.83 -2.47 -5.70
C MET A 103 6.38 -2.61 -7.14
N VAL A 104 5.75 -3.72 -7.48
CA VAL A 104 5.34 -4.05 -8.85
C VAL A 104 4.16 -3.18 -9.27
N THR A 105 3.07 -3.18 -8.50
CA THR A 105 1.79 -2.54 -8.82
C THR A 105 1.86 -1.02 -8.91
N ASP A 106 2.52 -0.37 -7.94
CA ASP A 106 2.56 1.09 -7.90
C ASP A 106 3.87 1.64 -8.44
N ARG A 107 5.00 1.16 -7.90
CA ARG A 107 6.27 1.88 -8.07
C ARG A 107 6.94 1.62 -9.41
N LEU A 108 7.06 0.36 -9.84
CA LEU A 108 7.72 0.03 -11.10
C LEU A 108 6.81 0.34 -12.30
N ARG A 109 5.51 0.04 -12.20
CA ARG A 109 4.51 0.39 -13.23
C ARG A 109 4.44 1.90 -13.50
N ALA A 110 4.73 2.77 -12.53
CA ALA A 110 4.80 4.22 -12.75
C ALA A 110 5.91 4.65 -13.76
N PHE A 111 6.86 3.77 -14.08
CA PHE A 111 7.91 4.01 -15.08
C PHE A 111 7.66 3.29 -16.41
N VAL A 112 6.54 2.58 -16.53
CA VAL A 112 6.14 1.86 -17.73
C VAL A 112 5.06 2.68 -18.44
N SER A 113 5.16 2.81 -19.76
CA SER A 113 4.12 3.47 -20.56
C SER A 113 2.81 2.67 -20.49
N LEU A 114 1.67 3.37 -20.58
CA LEU A 114 0.36 2.72 -20.59
C LEU A 114 0.31 1.66 -21.70
N GLY A 115 -0.02 0.42 -21.33
CA GLY A 115 -0.12 -0.72 -22.26
C GLY A 115 1.20 -1.46 -22.56
N ALA A 116 2.35 -1.00 -22.04
CA ALA A 116 3.61 -1.74 -22.15
C ALA A 116 3.76 -2.74 -21.00
N LEU A 117 4.52 -3.81 -21.25
CA LEU A 117 4.83 -4.82 -20.24
C LEU A 117 5.91 -4.29 -19.28
N LEU A 118 5.91 -4.79 -18.05
CA LEU A 118 6.89 -4.37 -17.04
C LEU A 118 8.30 -4.77 -17.45
N GLU A 119 8.39 -5.95 -18.06
CA GLU A 119 9.58 -6.59 -18.61
C GLU A 119 10.20 -5.76 -19.76
N ASP A 120 9.41 -4.94 -20.45
CA ASP A 120 9.90 -4.02 -21.50
C ASP A 120 10.69 -2.84 -20.93
N ALA A 121 10.53 -2.54 -19.63
CA ALA A 121 11.25 -1.47 -18.95
C ALA A 121 12.33 -2.00 -17.98
N PHE A 122 12.10 -3.16 -17.36
CA PHE A 122 12.92 -3.68 -16.27
C PHE A 122 13.25 -5.17 -16.45
N ASP A 123 14.48 -5.54 -16.09
CA ASP A 123 14.90 -6.94 -15.96
C ASP A 123 14.49 -7.46 -14.56
N ILE A 124 13.23 -7.84 -14.44
CA ILE A 124 12.61 -8.27 -13.18
C ILE A 124 13.27 -9.55 -12.62
N ALA A 125 13.78 -10.42 -13.48
CA ALA A 125 14.48 -11.65 -13.08
C ALA A 125 15.81 -11.36 -12.37
N LYS A 126 16.49 -10.26 -12.74
CA LYS A 126 17.70 -9.80 -12.05
C LYS A 126 17.40 -8.88 -10.87
N GLY A 127 16.22 -8.29 -10.82
CA GLY A 127 15.81 -7.43 -9.72
C GLY A 127 15.80 -8.15 -8.37
N ILE A 128 16.26 -7.45 -7.34
CA ILE A 128 16.26 -7.90 -5.95
C ILE A 128 15.61 -6.88 -5.03
N TYR A 129 15.10 -7.36 -3.90
CA TYR A 129 14.64 -6.50 -2.82
C TYR A 129 14.98 -7.07 -1.44
N ILE A 130 14.99 -6.21 -0.45
CA ILE A 130 15.05 -6.54 0.97
C ILE A 130 13.82 -5.96 1.65
N GLN A 131 13.19 -6.78 2.48
CA GLN A 131 12.13 -6.32 3.36
C GLN A 131 12.71 -5.95 4.74
N VAL A 132 12.39 -4.76 5.21
CA VAL A 132 12.80 -4.25 6.53
C VAL A 132 11.58 -4.00 7.41
N ALA A 133 11.80 -3.84 8.72
CA ALA A 133 10.71 -3.82 9.70
C ALA A 133 9.92 -2.51 9.67
N ASP A 134 10.59 -1.39 9.43
CA ASP A 134 9.97 -0.07 9.48
C ASP A 134 10.43 0.90 8.39
N LYS A 135 9.68 2.00 8.26
CA LYS A 135 9.93 3.05 7.28
C LYS A 135 11.26 3.79 7.51
N PRO A 136 11.63 4.20 8.74
CA PRO A 136 12.93 4.81 9.01
C PRO A 136 14.11 3.95 8.54
N GLU A 137 14.08 2.64 8.82
CA GLU A 137 15.09 1.69 8.40
C GLU A 137 15.17 1.60 6.86
N ALA A 138 14.02 1.52 6.19
CA ALA A 138 13.95 1.48 4.73
C ALA A 138 14.56 2.72 4.08
N LEU A 139 14.23 3.91 4.61
CA LEU A 139 14.77 5.18 4.15
C LEU A 139 16.27 5.30 4.40
N ALA A 140 16.75 4.81 5.55
CA ALA A 140 18.18 4.81 5.87
C ALA A 140 18.96 3.89 4.93
N LEU A 141 18.46 2.68 4.69
CA LEU A 141 19.07 1.72 3.78
C LEU A 141 19.06 2.22 2.32
N GLU A 142 17.94 2.74 1.84
CA GLU A 142 17.85 3.34 0.50
C GLU A 142 18.86 4.48 0.33
N ARG A 143 19.00 5.35 1.33
CA ARG A 143 19.97 6.46 1.30
C ARG A 143 21.41 5.95 1.23
N LYS A 144 21.75 4.90 1.98
CA LYS A 144 23.09 4.28 1.94
C LYS A 144 23.40 3.71 0.55
N LEU A 145 22.45 2.98 -0.04
CA LEU A 145 22.61 2.45 -1.40
C LEU A 145 22.79 3.54 -2.45
N LYS A 146 21.97 4.59 -2.38
CA LYS A 146 22.12 5.74 -3.28
C LYS A 146 23.48 6.42 -3.06
N ALA A 147 23.93 6.54 -1.81
CA ALA A 147 25.21 7.15 -1.47
C ALA A 147 26.40 6.37 -2.07
N CYS A 148 26.44 5.04 -1.94
CA CYS A 148 27.53 4.22 -2.48
C CYS A 148 27.61 4.28 -4.03
N CYS A 149 26.48 4.55 -4.69
CA CYS A 149 26.39 4.65 -6.14
C CYS A 149 26.48 6.08 -6.69
N THR A 150 26.64 7.12 -5.85
CA THR A 150 26.52 8.54 -6.26
C THR A 150 27.40 8.91 -7.45
N LYS A 151 28.62 8.37 -7.53
CA LYS A 151 29.56 8.64 -8.64
C LYS A 151 29.07 8.12 -10.00
N PHE A 152 28.13 7.20 -9.99
CA PHE A 152 27.57 6.52 -11.14
C PHE A 152 26.12 6.96 -11.41
N ALA A 153 25.68 8.05 -10.79
CA ALA A 153 24.34 8.57 -10.95
C ALA A 153 24.10 9.02 -12.40
N ILE A 154 22.98 8.61 -12.98
CA ILE A 154 22.56 9.05 -14.30
C ILE A 154 21.96 10.44 -14.17
N GLU A 155 22.53 11.41 -14.90
CA GLU A 155 22.14 12.81 -14.84
C GLU A 155 20.67 13.01 -15.22
N ASN A 156 20.22 12.31 -16.28
CA ASN A 156 18.84 12.42 -16.76
C ASN A 156 18.30 11.09 -17.31
N ALA A 157 17.58 10.37 -16.45
CA ALA A 157 16.92 9.10 -16.80
C ALA A 157 15.88 9.24 -17.93
N TYR A 158 15.28 10.43 -18.13
CA TYR A 158 14.33 10.65 -19.22
C TYR A 158 15.02 10.76 -20.57
N LEU A 159 16.07 11.58 -20.67
CA LEU A 159 16.84 11.70 -21.92
C LEU A 159 17.51 10.40 -22.34
N MET A 160 17.84 9.55 -21.36
CA MET A 160 18.39 8.21 -21.59
C MET A 160 17.32 7.14 -21.84
N GLY A 161 16.03 7.50 -21.81
CA GLY A 161 14.94 6.58 -22.07
C GLY A 161 14.73 5.52 -20.98
N PHE A 162 15.19 5.73 -19.76
CA PHE A 162 14.95 4.82 -18.63
C PHE A 162 13.67 5.15 -17.85
N ALA A 163 13.19 6.38 -17.94
CA ALA A 163 11.96 6.83 -17.28
C ALA A 163 11.16 7.76 -18.20
N PRO A 164 9.82 7.71 -18.18
CA PRO A 164 9.01 8.67 -18.92
C PRO A 164 9.11 10.08 -18.32
N PHE A 165 8.81 11.10 -19.12
CA PHE A 165 8.77 12.48 -18.64
C PHE A 165 7.75 12.63 -17.51
N GLY A 166 8.11 13.33 -16.44
CA GLY A 166 7.24 13.50 -15.27
C GLY A 166 7.19 12.31 -14.31
N ALA A 167 7.83 11.18 -14.64
CA ALA A 167 8.03 10.11 -13.67
C ALA A 167 9.06 10.57 -12.63
N CYS A 168 8.59 10.86 -11.41
CA CYS A 168 9.41 11.22 -10.27
C CYS A 168 10.58 10.24 -10.06
N GLY A 169 11.75 10.71 -9.60
CA GLY A 169 12.85 9.84 -9.18
C GLY A 169 14.11 9.86 -10.05
N HIS A 170 14.51 11.03 -10.55
CA HIS A 170 15.76 11.18 -11.34
C HIS A 170 17.03 10.77 -10.57
N LYS A 171 17.06 11.00 -9.25
CA LYS A 171 18.22 10.70 -8.38
C LYS A 171 18.32 9.24 -7.93
N GLU A 172 17.59 8.37 -8.61
CA GLU A 172 17.40 6.96 -8.23
C GLU A 172 17.96 6.00 -9.29
N TRP A 173 18.63 6.52 -10.31
CA TRP A 173 19.13 5.78 -11.45
C TRP A 173 20.64 5.84 -11.51
N PHE A 174 21.27 4.68 -11.73
CA PHE A 174 22.71 4.52 -11.71
C PHE A 174 23.16 3.63 -12.86
N THR A 175 24.38 3.80 -13.35
CA THR A 175 24.94 2.92 -14.39
C THR A 175 25.17 1.52 -13.83
N LEU A 176 25.11 0.48 -14.68
CA LEU A 176 25.30 -0.91 -14.25
C LEU A 176 26.67 -1.19 -13.60
N GLU A 177 27.67 -0.34 -13.82
CA GLU A 177 28.98 -0.43 -13.16
C GLU A 177 28.89 -0.34 -11.64
N ALA A 178 27.90 0.37 -11.10
CA ALA A 178 27.67 0.48 -9.66
C ALA A 178 26.88 -0.69 -9.06
N LEU A 179 26.33 -1.58 -9.89
CA LEU A 179 25.46 -2.65 -9.42
C LEU A 179 26.17 -3.56 -8.39
N PRO A 180 27.42 -4.01 -8.60
CA PRO A 180 28.14 -4.81 -7.60
C PRO A 180 28.36 -4.06 -6.27
N LEU A 181 28.49 -2.73 -6.30
CA LEU A 181 28.64 -1.92 -5.08
C LEU A 181 27.33 -1.90 -4.28
N ALA A 182 26.20 -1.75 -4.96
CA ALA A 182 24.88 -1.77 -4.35
C ALA A 182 24.55 -3.16 -3.77
N GLU A 183 24.86 -4.24 -4.50
CA GLU A 183 24.66 -5.62 -4.04
C GLU A 183 25.57 -5.97 -2.84
N ALA A 184 26.83 -5.50 -2.85
CA ALA A 184 27.75 -5.67 -1.74
C ALA A 184 27.28 -4.92 -0.49
N GLU A 185 26.83 -3.67 -0.65
CA GLU A 185 26.26 -2.88 0.45
C GLU A 185 25.04 -3.59 1.06
N LEU A 186 24.14 -4.12 0.22
CA LEU A 186 23.00 -4.91 0.71
C LEU A 186 23.42 -6.14 1.49
N SER A 187 24.42 -6.87 0.99
CA SER A 187 24.94 -8.09 1.62
C SER A 187 25.60 -7.81 2.98
N ALA A 188 26.21 -6.63 3.15
CA ALA A 188 26.90 -6.24 4.37
C ALA A 188 25.97 -6.04 5.59
N HIS A 189 24.70 -5.74 5.38
CA HIS A 189 23.74 -5.50 6.47
C HIS A 189 23.06 -6.78 6.98
N GLY A 190 23.49 -7.96 6.53
CA GLY A 190 22.97 -9.25 7.01
C GLY A 190 21.51 -9.53 6.61
N TYR A 191 20.94 -8.72 5.72
CA TYR A 191 19.60 -8.96 5.19
C TYR A 191 19.63 -10.03 4.10
N THR A 192 18.60 -10.88 4.08
CA THR A 192 18.38 -11.82 2.98
C THR A 192 17.73 -11.10 1.80
N ALA A 193 18.51 -10.84 0.76
CA ALA A 193 17.98 -10.38 -0.52
C ALA A 193 17.05 -11.44 -1.14
N ARG A 194 15.92 -11.01 -1.67
CA ARG A 194 14.92 -11.84 -2.36
C ARG A 194 14.77 -11.38 -3.80
N LYS A 195 14.33 -12.27 -4.69
CA LYS A 195 14.10 -11.91 -6.09
C LYS A 195 12.77 -11.19 -6.21
N ILE A 196 12.70 -10.16 -7.07
CA ILE A 196 11.42 -9.46 -7.30
C ILE A 196 10.35 -10.43 -7.84
N THR A 197 10.77 -11.44 -8.60
CA THR A 197 9.89 -12.52 -9.08
C THR A 197 9.18 -13.28 -7.95
N ASP A 198 9.75 -13.33 -6.75
CA ASP A 198 9.15 -13.98 -5.59
C ASP A 198 7.94 -13.20 -5.05
N THR A 199 7.79 -11.93 -5.45
CA THR A 199 6.65 -11.08 -5.07
C THR A 199 5.56 -11.02 -6.12
N LEU A 200 5.77 -11.65 -7.29
CA LEU A 200 4.75 -11.78 -8.32
C LEU A 200 3.79 -12.89 -7.92
N GLU A 201 2.99 -12.65 -6.88
CA GLU A 201 1.73 -13.38 -6.79
C GLU A 201 0.87 -12.96 -7.99
N TRP A 202 0.33 -13.95 -8.69
CA TRP A 202 -0.24 -13.87 -10.04
C TRP A 202 -1.47 -12.96 -10.27
N PRO A 203 -2.19 -12.35 -9.30
CA PRO A 203 -3.29 -11.44 -9.65
C PRO A 203 -2.83 -10.16 -10.36
N ASP A 204 -1.59 -9.71 -10.12
CA ASP A 204 -1.11 -8.39 -10.57
C ASP A 204 -0.63 -8.33 -12.04
N LEU A 205 -0.54 -9.49 -12.72
CA LEU A 205 -0.14 -9.60 -14.13
C LEU A 205 -1.33 -9.74 -15.08
N LEU A 206 -2.48 -10.26 -14.62
CA LEU A 206 -3.60 -10.62 -15.50
C LEU A 206 -4.65 -9.52 -15.67
N ASP A 207 -4.79 -8.58 -14.74
CA ASP A 207 -5.91 -7.60 -14.78
C ASP A 207 -5.73 -6.41 -15.75
N SER A 208 -4.64 -6.35 -16.52
CA SER A 208 -4.43 -5.24 -17.47
C SER A 208 -4.78 -5.54 -18.93
N ALA A 209 -5.00 -6.82 -19.29
CA ALA A 209 -5.38 -7.20 -20.65
C ALA A 209 -6.91 -7.25 -20.85
N GLU A 210 -7.68 -7.54 -19.80
CA GLU A 210 -9.14 -7.73 -19.94
C GLU A 210 -9.97 -6.46 -19.73
N ILE A 211 -9.41 -5.40 -19.13
CA ILE A 211 -10.17 -4.16 -18.84
C ILE A 211 -10.34 -3.25 -20.08
N PHE A 212 -9.54 -3.42 -21.13
CA PHE A 212 -9.61 -2.59 -22.35
C PHE A 212 -10.02 -3.34 -23.62
N GLY A 213 -10.46 -4.60 -23.48
CA GLY A 213 -10.89 -5.45 -24.60
C GLY A 213 -12.38 -5.36 -24.98
N ASN A 214 -13.09 -4.30 -24.60
CA ASN A 214 -14.45 -4.03 -25.07
C ASN A 214 -14.56 -2.56 -25.50
N GLY A 215 -14.30 -2.33 -26.79
CA GLY A 215 -14.54 -1.08 -27.50
C GLY A 215 -14.55 -1.34 -28.99
#